data_AF-A0A9X9MAC4-F1
#
_entry.id   AF-A0A9X9MAC4-F1
#
_cell.length_a   1.000
_cell.length_b   1.000
_cell.length_c   1.000
_cell.angle_alpha   90.00
_cell.angle_beta   90.00
_cell.angle_gamma   90.00
#
_symmetry.space_group_name_H-M   'P 1'
#
loop_
_entity.id
_entity.type
_entity.pdbx_description
1 polymer ?
#
loop_
_entity_poly.entity_id
_entity_poly.type
_entity_poly.pdbx_seq_one_letter_code
_entity_poly.pdbx_strand_id
1 'polypeptide(L)' 'MGKGVLPYDVQIIDENGNILPPGKEGEIALRLKSTRPFCFFSEYVDNPEKTAATIRGDFYTTGDRGVMD' A
#
# COMPACT_ATOMS: atom_id res chain seq x y z
N MET A 1 -12.51 -7.68 -6.60
CA MET A 1 -13.15 -6.35 -6.77
C MET A 1 -14.10 -6.14 -5.60
N GLY A 2 -13.95 -5.03 -4.86
CA GLY A 2 -14.64 -4.76 -3.59
C GLY A 2 -14.12 -3.45 -2.95
N LYS A 3 -14.66 -3.04 -1.79
CA LYS A 3 -14.17 -1.87 -1.04
C LYS A 3 -13.08 -2.28 -0.04
N GLY A 4 -12.19 -1.34 0.30
CA GLY A 4 -11.19 -1.55 1.36
C GLY A 4 -11.82 -2.03 2.66
N VAL A 5 -11.22 -3.04 3.28
CA VAL A 5 -11.70 -3.61 4.54
C VAL A 5 -11.16 -2.79 5.71
N LEU A 6 -12.03 -2.28 6.57
CA LEU A 6 -11.60 -1.62 7.81
C LEU A 6 -10.82 -2.62 8.67
N PRO A 7 -9.67 -2.27 9.26
CA PRO A 7 -9.08 -0.93 9.43
C PRO A 7 -8.06 -0.50 8.35
N TYR A 8 -7.97 -1.22 7.23
CA TYR A 8 -6.97 -0.96 6.20
C TYR A 8 -7.40 0.20 5.28
N ASP A 9 -6.58 1.25 5.27
CA ASP A 9 -6.74 2.40 4.39
C ASP A 9 -6.04 2.11 3.06
N VAL A 10 -6.80 1.57 2.11
CA VAL A 10 -6.31 1.22 0.77
C VAL A 10 -6.43 2.44 -0.14
N GLN A 11 -5.32 2.83 -0.75
CA GLN A 11 -5.21 3.96 -1.67
C GLN A 11 -4.55 3.51 -2.97
N ILE A 12 -4.85 4.21 -4.06
CA ILE A 12 -4.08 4.07 -5.31
C ILE A 12 -3.05 5.17 -5.32
N ILE A 13 -1.77 4.82 -5.45
CA ILE A 13 -0.65 5.77 -5.47
C ILE A 13 0.11 5.73 -6.79
N ASP A 14 0.82 6.81 -7.10
CA ASP A 14 1.76 6.88 -8.21
C ASP A 14 3.18 6.45 -7.82
N GLU A 15 4.10 6.45 -8.78
CA GLU A 15 5.52 6.11 -8.58
C GLU A 15 6.27 7.10 -7.66
N ASN A 16 5.69 8.25 -7.34
CA ASN A 16 6.25 9.18 -6.37
C ASN A 16 5.62 9.02 -4.97
N GLY A 17 4.66 8.12 -4.81
CA GLY A 17 3.96 7.89 -3.54
C GLY A 17 2.81 8.87 -3.27
N ASN A 18 2.32 9.59 -4.28
CA ASN A 18 1.16 10.47 -4.14
C ASN A 18 -0.12 9.72 -4.43
N ILE A 19 -1.17 10.01 -3.66
CA ILE A 19 -2.49 9.44 -3.87
C ILE A 19 -3.08 9.98 -5.18
N LEU A 20 -3.55 9.06 -6.03
CA LEU A 20 -4.22 9.39 -7.27
C LEU A 20 -5.73 9.56 -7.06
N PRO A 21 -6.38 10.43 -7.85
CA PRO A 21 -7.84 10.53 -7.85
C PRO A 21 -8.49 9.24 -8.40
N PRO A 22 -9.77 8.98 -8.06
CA PRO A 22 -10.52 7.87 -8.62
C PRO A 22 -10.55 7.93 -10.16
N GLY A 23 -10.58 6.77 -10.80
CA GLY A 23 -10.52 6.60 -12.25
C GLY A 23 -9.13 6.63 -12.86
N LYS A 24 -8.06 6.87 -12.08
CA LYS A 24 -6.67 6.73 -12.55
C LYS A 24 -6.06 5.40 -12.14
N GLU A 25 -5.32 4.80 -13.08
CA GLU A 25 -4.50 3.63 -12.80
C GLU A 25 -3.26 4.03 -12.02
N GLY A 26 -2.98 3.26 -10.97
CA GLY A 26 -1.76 3.36 -10.18
C GLY A 26 -1.49 2.07 -9.43
N GLU A 27 -0.58 2.13 -8.47
CA GLU A 27 -0.23 1.00 -7.64
C GLU A 27 -1.14 0.96 -6.41
N ILE A 28 -1.63 -0.24 -6.07
CA ILE A 28 -2.44 -0.46 -4.87
C ILE A 28 -1.50 -0.43 -3.67
N ALA A 29 -1.77 0.49 -2.75
CA ALA A 29 -0.97 0.65 -1.56
C ALA A 29 -1.83 0.81 -0.31
N LEU A 30 -1.28 0.37 0.81
CA LEU A 30 -1.89 0.49 2.13
C LEU A 30 -1.20 1.58 2.90
N ARG A 31 -1.98 2.55 3.40
CA ARG A 31 -1.43 3.63 4.21
C ARG A 31 -1.05 3.11 5.60
N LEU A 32 0.25 3.09 5.87
CA LEU A 32 0.79 2.80 7.18
C LEU A 32 0.81 4.10 7.99
N LYS A 33 -0.20 4.30 8.83
CA LYS A 33 -0.18 5.37 9.85
C LYS A 33 0.81 4.97 10.97
N SER A 34 0.84 5.75 12.06
CA SER A 34 1.71 5.54 13.24
C SER A 34 1.65 4.13 13.86
N THR A 35 0.65 3.32 13.52
CA THR A 35 0.50 1.94 14.01
C THR A 35 0.25 1.01 12.83
N ARG A 36 1.02 -0.07 12.73
CA ARG A 36 0.75 -1.13 11.75
C ARG A 36 -0.58 -1.82 12.08
N PRO A 37 -1.46 -2.05 11.09
CA PRO A 37 -2.76 -2.69 11.33
C PRO A 37 -2.62 -4.13 11.82
N PHE A 38 -3.63 -4.61 12.55
CA PHE A 38 -3.67 -5.97 13.09
C PHE A 38 -3.72 -7.01 11.96
N CYS A 39 -2.89 -8.05 12.05
CA CYS A 39 -2.63 -9.06 11.00
C CYS A 39 -1.94 -8.54 9.73
N PHE A 40 -1.22 -7.41 9.82
CA PHE A 40 -0.40 -6.95 8.71
C PHE A 40 0.94 -7.68 8.62
N PHE A 41 1.49 -7.72 7.40
CA PHE A 41 2.80 -8.26 7.11
C PHE A 41 3.89 -7.62 7.99
N SER A 42 4.71 -8.46 8.63
CA SER A 42 5.81 -8.00 9.49
C SER A 42 7.04 -7.61 8.65
N GLU A 43 7.59 -8.59 7.93
CA GLU A 43 8.79 -8.46 7.10
C GLU A 43 9.06 -9.75 6.30
N TYR A 44 9.91 -9.63 5.28
CA TYR A 44 10.52 -10.78 4.63
C TYR A 44 11.68 -11.26 5.49
N VAL A 45 11.57 -12.49 5.99
CA VAL A 45 12.61 -13.12 6.81
C VAL A 45 13.96 -13.12 6.07
N ASP A 46 15.02 -12.72 6.77
CA ASP A 46 16.39 -12.57 6.27
C ASP A 46 16.56 -11.61 5.08
N ASN A 47 15.55 -10.79 4.75
CA ASN A 47 15.57 -9.89 3.59
C ASN A 47 15.03 -8.50 3.95
N PRO A 48 15.73 -7.74 4.82
CA PRO A 48 15.30 -6.39 5.22
C PRO A 48 15.24 -5.43 4.02
N GLU A 49 16.09 -5.60 3.01
CA GLU A 49 16.10 -4.78 1.79
C GLU A 49 14.80 -4.93 0.99
N LYS A 50 14.27 -6.16 0.88
CA LYS A 50 12.98 -6.39 0.22
C LYS A 50 11.83 -5.79 1.02
N THR A 51 11.89 -5.88 2.34
CA THR A 51 10.90 -5.26 3.22
C THR A 51 10.93 -3.74 3.12
N ALA A 52 12.11 -3.13 2.99
CA ALA A 52 12.24 -1.69 2.78
C ALA A 52 11.75 -1.29 1.37
N ALA A 53 11.99 -2.12 0.36
CA ALA A 53 11.55 -1.86 -1.02
C ALA A 53 10.02 -1.89 -1.20
N THR A 54 9.28 -2.59 -0.34
CA THR A 54 7.80 -2.56 -0.35
C THR A 54 7.22 -1.35 0.39
N ILE A 55 8.06 -0.51 1.01
CA ILE A 55 7.63 0.69 1.72
C ILE A 55 8.02 1.93 0.90
N ARG A 56 7.02 2.70 0.50
CA ARG A 56 7.16 3.96 -0.23
C ARG A 56 6.59 5.10 0.60
N GLY A 57 7.47 5.76 1.36
CA GLY A 57 7.06 6.80 2.33
C GLY A 57 6.18 6.19 3.43
N ASP A 58 4.95 6.71 3.56
CA ASP A 58 3.96 6.21 4.52
C ASP A 58 3.05 5.09 3.96
N PHE A 59 3.41 4.52 2.80
CA PHE A 59 2.60 3.52 2.12
C PHE A 59 3.34 2.19 1.95
N TYR A 60 2.65 1.09 2.20
CA TYR A 60 3.09 -0.25 1.79
C TYR A 60 2.52 -0.57 0.42
N THR A 61 3.38 -0.86 -0.55
CA THR A 61 2.98 -1.22 -1.91
C THR A 61 2.80 -2.73 -2.02
N THR A 62 1.68 -3.17 -2.63
CA THR A 62 1.45 -4.61 -2.85
C THR A 62 2.14 -5.10 -4.12
N GLY A 63 2.54 -4.18 -5.00
CA GLY A 63 3.04 -4.47 -6.35
C GLY A 63 1.94 -4.74 -7.38
N ASP A 64 0.67 -4.70 -6.96
CA ASP A 64 -0.48 -4.79 -7.86
C ASP A 64 -0.85 -3.42 -8.41
N ARG A 65 -1.27 -3.38 -9.68
CA ARG A 65 -1.86 -2.19 -10.28
C ARG A 65 -3.37 -2.25 -10.23
N GLY A 66 -3.99 -1.12 -9.94
CA GLY A 66 -5.43 -1.02 -9.80
C GLY A 66 -5.94 0.38 -10.10
N VAL A 67 -7.27 0.45 -10.26
CA VAL A 67 -8.04 1.68 -10.40
C VAL A 67 -9.09 1.66 -9.31
N MET A 68 -9.22 2.79 -8.60
CA MET A 68 -10.33 3.00 -7.68
C MET A 68 -11.49 3.65 -8.45
N ASP A 69 -12.68 3.06 -8.37
CA ASP A 69 -13.94 3.65 -8.87
C ASP A 69 -14.47 4.72 -7.90
#